data_AF-A0A7C4MX90-F1
#
_entry.id   AF-A0A7C4MX90-F1
#
_cell.length_a   1.000
_cell.length_b   1.000
_cell.length_c   1.000
_cell.angle_alpha   90.00
_cell.angle_beta   90.00
_cell.angle_gamma   90.00
#
_symmetry.space_group_name_H-M   'P 1'
#
loop_
_entity.id
_entity.type
_entity.pdbx_description
1 polymer ?
#
loop_
_entity_poly.entity_id
_entity_poly.type
_entity_poly.pdbx_seq_one_letter_code
_entity_poly.pdbx_strand_id
1 'polypeptide(L)' 'MKPERYMDEEELIQRGVDALIRELGPVEAIRLLNMPRKKRMESVKRHRLWQKQLKRDEFFKEIFGQ' A
#
# COMPACT_ATOMS: atom_id res chain seq x y z
N MET A 1 14.44 22.14 -5.42
CA MET A 1 14.24 20.69 -5.64
C MET A 1 14.78 20.35 -7.02
N LYS A 2 15.74 19.44 -7.12
CA LYS A 2 16.18 18.92 -8.43
C LYS A 2 15.04 18.05 -8.98
N PRO A 3 14.61 18.19 -10.24
CA PRO A 3 13.63 17.27 -10.80
C PRO A 3 14.29 15.90 -10.87
N GLU A 4 13.87 14.97 -10.02
CA GLU A 4 14.26 13.57 -10.13
C GLU A 4 13.73 13.08 -11.48
N ARG A 5 14.65 12.85 -12.43
CA ARG A 5 14.31 12.24 -13.71
C ARG A 5 14.00 10.78 -13.40
N TYR A 6 12.71 10.44 -13.38
CA TYR A 6 12.26 9.07 -13.23
C TYR A 6 12.85 8.20 -14.34
N MET A 7 13.04 6.93 -14.02
CA MET A 7 13.35 5.88 -14.98
C MET A 7 12.21 5.79 -16.01
N ASP A 8 12.55 5.39 -17.24
CA ASP A 8 11.54 5.07 -18.24
C ASP A 8 10.60 3.97 -17.72
N GLU A 9 9.32 4.04 -18.09
CA GLU A 9 8.30 3.12 -17.58
C GLU A 9 8.60 1.67 -17.99
N GLU A 10 9.05 1.45 -19.23
CA GLU A 10 9.40 0.11 -19.71
C GLU A 10 10.63 -0.43 -18.98
N GLU A 11 11.65 0.42 -18.79
CA GLU A 11 12.85 0.05 -18.04
C GLU A 11 12.48 -0.31 -16.59
N LEU A 12 11.61 0.47 -15.95
CA LEU A 12 11.16 0.22 -14.59
C LEU A 12 10.40 -1.11 -14.46
N ILE A 13 9.48 -1.38 -15.40
CA ILE A 13 8.71 -2.62 -15.42
C ILE A 13 9.64 -3.81 -15.60
N GLN A 14 10.56 -3.75 -16.56
CA GLN A 14 11.48 -4.84 -16.85
C GLN A 14 12.36 -5.16 -15.63
N ARG A 15 13.00 -4.14 -15.05
CA ARG A 15 13.87 -4.33 -13.86
C ARG A 15 13.08 -4.82 -12.65
N GLY A 16 11.83 -4.39 -12.50
CA GLY A 16 10.94 -4.86 -11.45
C GLY A 16 10.60 -6.34 -11.61
N VAL A 17 10.22 -6.78 -12.81
CA VAL A 17 9.91 -8.19 -13.09
C VAL A 17 11.15 -9.06 -12.90
N ASP A 18 12.31 -8.63 -13.39
CA ASP A 18 13.56 -9.39 -13.24
C ASP A 18 13.95 -9.57 -11.77
N ALA A 19 13.79 -8.52 -10.95
CA ALA A 19 14.00 -8.61 -9.51
C ALA A 19 13.02 -9.60 -8.86
N LEU A 20 11.73 -9.55 -9.22
CA LEU A 20 10.73 -10.46 -8.68
C LEU A 20 11.02 -11.92 -9.04
N ILE A 21 11.36 -12.21 -10.30
CA ILE A 21 11.69 -13.56 -10.75
C ILE A 21 12.95 -14.07 -10.06
N ARG A 22 13.96 -13.23 -9.88
CA ARG A 22 15.21 -13.61 -9.21
C ARG A 22 14.99 -13.98 -7.74
N GLU A 23 14.20 -13.20 -7.01
CA GLU A 23 14.03 -13.40 -5.56
C GLU A 23 12.95 -14.44 -5.21
N LEU A 24 11.86 -14.51 -6.00
CA LEU A 24 10.69 -15.34 -5.68
C LEU A 24 10.57 -16.58 -6.58
N GLY A 25 11.31 -16.63 -7.68
CA GLY A 25 11.08 -17.59 -8.75
C GLY A 25 9.87 -17.20 -9.61
N PRO A 26 9.77 -17.77 -10.83
CA PRO A 26 8.77 -17.35 -11.82
C PRO A 26 7.33 -17.58 -11.35
N VAL A 27 7.06 -18.67 -10.63
CA VAL A 27 5.70 -19.03 -10.18
C VAL A 27 5.16 -18.03 -9.15
N GLU A 28 5.93 -17.76 -8.09
CA GLU A 28 5.50 -16.82 -7.04
C GLU A 28 5.55 -15.36 -7.52
N ALA A 29 6.48 -15.00 -8.41
CA ALA A 29 6.50 -13.68 -9.05
C ALA A 29 5.20 -13.41 -9.82
N ILE A 30 4.76 -14.36 -10.66
CA ILE A 30 3.50 -14.24 -11.41
C ILE A 30 2.29 -14.20 -10.46
N ARG A 31 2.28 -15.03 -9.41
CA ARG A 31 1.21 -15.02 -8.40
C ARG A 31 1.11 -13.66 -7.70
N LEU A 32 2.24 -13.05 -7.36
CA LEU A 32 2.30 -11.73 -6.72
C LEU A 32 1.77 -10.63 -7.66
N LEU A 33 2.21 -10.63 -8.91
CA LEU A 33 1.75 -9.66 -9.92
C LEU A 33 0.24 -9.74 -10.18
N ASN A 34 -0.31 -10.96 -10.12
CA ASN A 34 -1.75 -11.21 -10.28
C ASN A 34 -2.52 -11.17 -8.98
N MET A 35 -1.88 -10.90 -7.84
CA MET A 35 -2.55 -10.90 -6.56
C MET A 35 -3.62 -9.81 -6.59
N PRO A 36 -4.91 -10.16 -6.35
CA PRO A 36 -5.96 -9.17 -6.37
C PRO A 36 -5.64 -8.13 -5.32
N ARG A 37 -5.41 -6.89 -5.76
CA ARG A 37 -5.33 -5.74 -4.86
C ARG A 37 -6.56 -5.81 -3.97
N LYS A 38 -6.37 -5.85 -2.64
CA LYS A 38 -7.48 -5.84 -1.67
C LYS A 38 -8.48 -4.80 -2.18
N LYS A 39 -9.68 -5.24 -2.56
CA LYS A 39 -10.72 -4.34 -3.05
C LYS A 39 -10.78 -3.18 -2.07
N ARG A 40 -10.66 -1.95 -2.57
CA ARG A 40 -10.76 -0.75 -1.74
C ARG A 40 -11.99 -0.94 -0.87
N MET A 41 -11.79 -1.06 0.45
CA MET A 41 -12.92 -1.09 1.36
C MET A 41 -13.69 0.21 1.12
N GLU A 42 -15.00 0.10 0.89
CA GLU A 42 -15.86 1.27 0.71
C GLU A 42 -15.61 2.24 1.89
N SER A 43 -15.55 3.54 1.59
CA SER A 43 -15.06 4.56 2.51
C SER A 43 -15.85 4.64 3.81
N VAL A 44 -17.17 4.46 3.79
CA VAL A 44 -18.01 4.40 4.99
C VAL A 44 -17.71 3.16 5.81
N LYS A 45 -17.57 1.98 5.18
CA LYS A 45 -17.16 0.75 5.87
C LYS A 45 -15.79 0.91 6.55
N ARG A 46 -14.83 1.53 5.86
CA ARG A 46 -13.49 1.80 6.39
C ARG A 46 -13.55 2.76 7.58
N HIS A 47 -14.32 3.85 7.45
CA HIS A 47 -14.49 4.84 8.51
C HIS A 47 -15.15 4.23 9.75
N ARG A 48 -16.19 3.41 9.58
CA ARG A 48 -16.84 2.70 10.69
C ARG A 48 -15.89 1.73 11.39
N LEU A 49 -15.05 1.01 10.64
CA LEU A 49 -14.05 0.12 11.23
C LEU A 49 -13.03 0.91 12.06
N TRP A 50 -12.55 2.04 11.52
CA TRP A 50 -11.67 2.96 12.24
C TRP A 50 -12.33 3.50 13.51
N GLN A 51 -13.59 3.95 13.44
CA GLN A 51 -14.33 4.43 14.62
C GLN A 51 -14.48 3.35 15.69
N LYS A 52 -14.74 2.09 15.31
CA LYS A 52 -14.85 0.96 16.25
C LYS A 52 -13.53 0.67 16.97
N GLN A 53 -12.41 0.94 16.31
CA GLN A 53 -11.06 0.75 16.87
C GLN A 53 -10.59 1.98 17.66
N LEU A 54 -11.31 3.11 17.56
CA LEU A 54 -10.95 4.34 18.23
C LEU A 54 -11.27 4.22 19.72
N LYS A 55 -10.22 4.27 20.55
CA LYS A 55 -10.36 4.54 21.98
C LYS A 55 -10.65 6.02 22.16
N ARG A 56 -11.94 6.36 22.06
CA ARG A 56 -12.42 7.75 22.03
C ARG A 56 -11.78 8.59 23.13
N ASP A 57 -11.83 8.16 24.37
CA ASP A 57 -11.42 9.02 25.48
C ASP A 57 -9.90 9.27 25.51
N GLU A 58 -9.08 8.28 25.10
CA GLU A 58 -7.62 8.46 24.92
C GLU A 58 -7.32 9.43 23.77
N PHE A 59 -7.97 9.25 22.62
CA PHE A 59 -7.79 10.11 21.45
C PHE A 59 -8.21 11.56 21.72
N PHE A 60 -9.36 11.77 22.37
CA PHE A 60 -9.83 13.11 22.68
C PHE A 60 -8.93 13.80 23.72
N LYS A 61 -8.35 13.05 24.67
CA LYS A 61 -7.36 13.60 25.59
C LYS A 61 -6.06 14.00 24.89
N GLU A 62 -5.62 13.24 23.89
CA GLU A 62 -4.41 13.58 23.11
C GLU A 62 -4.62 14.84 22.24
N ILE A 63 -5.78 14.95 21.58
CA ILE A 63 -6.06 16.05 20.64
C ILE A 63 -6.54 17.32 21.33
N PHE A 64 -7.39 17.19 22.34
CA PHE A 64 -8.06 18.31 23.02
C PHE A 64 -7.58 18.50 24.45
N GLY A 65 -6.48 17.85 24.84
CA GLY A 65 -5.92 17.94 26.19
C GLY A 65 -5.74 19.39 26.63
N GLN A 66 -6.49 19.77 27.66
CA GLN A 66 -6.10 20.80 28.62
C GLN A 66 -5.01 20.25 29.54
#